data_AF-A0A933ZA58-F1
#
_entry.id   AF-A0A933ZA58-F1
#
_cell.length_a   1.000
_cell.length_b   1.000
_cell.length_c   1.000
_cell.angle_alpha   90.00
_cell.angle_beta   90.00
_cell.angle_gamma   90.00
#
_symmetry.space_group_name_H-M   'P 1'
#
loop_
_entity.id
_entity.type
_entity.pdbx_description
1 polymer ?
#
loop_
_entity_poly.entity_id
_entity_poly.type
_entity_poly.pdbx_seq_one_letter_code
_entity_poly.pdbx_strand_id
1 'polypeptide(L)'
;MRASWIAAAAASAAALTIVVPGLGQVPPAATGPAPSTSLQPLPPPPPSPTQPPQVVWPQTTPPRQGTTVPGSRMPPGYTPPGYGQPPSYPPGYAPPGYAPPGYGTHPGYPQGSQPPGYPYAYPYPNGYPGPATLPFVEGKPPPAGYHEESKVQKGLVIGGAVTFGTCYFLTLLAASVISEDNRNSWDSSKRDDSKALPLFIPALGPFIGLATLDPSSVGAGWLILDGLAQSAGLGMLIAGLTTRSKRYVRDDILTIEWRLAPVVAGSHTGLGAVGRF
;
A
#
# COMPACT_ATOMS: atom_id res chain seq x y z
N MET A 1 9.32 48.33 12.96
CA MET A 1 9.61 47.32 11.92
C MET A 1 9.12 45.97 12.42
N ARG A 2 7.97 45.48 11.93
CA ARG A 2 7.43 44.14 12.25
C ARG A 2 7.43 43.34 10.95
N ALA A 3 8.20 42.27 10.91
CA ALA A 3 8.35 41.41 9.73
C ALA A 3 7.16 40.46 9.64
N SER A 4 6.29 40.68 8.65
CA SER A 4 5.27 39.72 8.24
C SER A 4 5.92 38.68 7.34
N TRP A 5 5.97 37.43 7.78
CA TRP A 5 6.30 36.29 6.93
C TRP A 5 5.01 35.52 6.65
N ILE A 6 4.49 35.66 5.43
CA ILE A 6 3.43 34.80 4.88
C ILE A 6 4.15 33.72 4.08
N ALA A 7 4.16 32.49 4.59
CA ALA A 7 4.60 31.33 3.83
C ALA A 7 3.47 30.90 2.88
N ALA A 8 3.69 31.08 1.58
CA ALA A 8 2.81 30.57 0.54
C ALA A 8 3.04 29.06 0.35
N ALA A 9 2.11 28.24 0.83
CA ALA A 9 2.03 26.82 0.46
C ALA A 9 1.05 26.70 -0.71
N ALA A 10 1.58 26.63 -1.92
CA ALA A 10 0.80 26.30 -3.11
C ALA A 10 0.48 24.80 -3.10
N ALA A 11 -0.68 24.44 -2.54
CA ALA A 11 -1.25 23.11 -2.70
C ALA A 11 -1.99 23.05 -4.04
N SER A 12 -1.49 22.27 -4.99
CA SER A 12 -2.19 21.94 -6.23
C SER A 12 -3.51 21.24 -5.88
N ALA A 13 -4.61 21.96 -6.01
CA ALA A 13 -5.96 21.45 -5.84
C ALA A 13 -6.32 20.49 -6.97
N ALA A 14 -6.13 19.19 -6.77
CA ALA A 14 -6.93 18.21 -7.47
C ALA A 14 -8.33 18.27 -6.83
N ALA A 15 -9.30 18.82 -7.56
CA ALA A 15 -10.68 18.93 -7.13
C ALA A 15 -11.28 17.53 -6.92
N LEU A 16 -11.23 17.05 -5.68
CA LEU A 16 -12.00 15.89 -5.24
C LEU A 16 -13.40 16.40 -4.86
N THR A 17 -14.34 16.32 -5.80
CA THR A 17 -15.75 16.61 -5.54
C THR A 17 -16.32 15.52 -4.63
N ILE A 18 -16.28 15.74 -3.32
CA ILE A 18 -17.00 14.92 -2.36
C ILE A 18 -18.46 15.39 -2.38
N VAL A 19 -19.31 14.64 -3.06
CA VAL A 19 -20.77 14.77 -2.92
C VAL A 19 -21.13 14.25 -1.53
N VAL A 20 -21.42 15.16 -0.60
CA VAL A 20 -21.99 14.82 0.71
C VAL A 20 -23.52 14.74 0.52
N PRO A 21 -24.15 13.55 0.52
CA PRO A 21 -25.59 13.46 0.54
C PRO A 21 -26.13 14.07 1.84
N GLY A 22 -27.14 14.93 1.71
CA GLY A 22 -27.64 15.82 2.76
C GLY A 22 -27.90 15.13 4.09
N LEU A 23 -27.25 15.64 5.14
CA LEU A 23 -27.63 15.36 6.52
C LEU A 23 -28.97 16.04 6.80
N GLY A 24 -30.03 15.23 6.86
CA GLY A 24 -31.34 15.68 7.31
C GLY A 24 -31.25 16.28 8.72
N GLN A 25 -31.97 17.38 8.93
CA GLN A 25 -32.07 18.04 10.24
C GLN A 25 -32.51 17.03 11.31
N VAL A 26 -31.69 16.86 12.33
CA VAL A 26 -32.07 16.11 13.54
C VAL A 26 -32.98 17.02 14.37
N PRO A 27 -34.24 16.62 14.66
CA PRO A 27 -35.13 17.42 15.49
C PRO A 27 -34.61 17.56 16.93
N PRO A 28 -34.92 18.66 17.63
CA PRO A 28 -34.44 18.91 18.98
C PRO A 28 -34.94 17.83 19.96
N ALA A 29 -34.02 17.35 20.80
CA ALA A 29 -34.27 16.30 21.78
C ALA A 29 -35.26 16.78 22.85
N ALA A 30 -36.37 16.05 23.01
CA ALA A 30 -37.30 16.24 24.11
C ALA A 30 -36.66 15.80 25.43
N THR A 31 -36.66 16.69 26.42
CA THR A 31 -36.20 16.43 27.79
C THR A 31 -37.21 15.55 28.53
N GLY A 32 -37.00 14.23 28.45
CA GLY A 32 -37.67 13.24 29.31
C GLY A 32 -36.83 12.90 30.56
N PRO A 33 -37.46 12.43 31.65
CA PRO A 33 -36.75 11.99 32.85
C PRO A 33 -35.81 10.80 32.54
N ALA A 34 -34.66 10.79 33.20
CA ALA A 34 -33.58 9.82 32.96
C ALA A 34 -34.07 8.37 33.14
N PRO A 35 -33.82 7.48 32.17
CA PRO A 35 -34.16 6.07 32.32
C PRO A 35 -33.28 5.44 33.41
N SER A 36 -33.92 4.81 34.38
CA SER A 36 -33.27 3.97 35.39
C SER A 36 -32.63 2.77 34.70
N THR A 37 -31.30 2.75 34.66
CA THR A 37 -30.47 1.71 34.04
C THR A 37 -30.61 0.40 34.82
N SER A 38 -31.52 -0.48 34.40
CA SER A 38 -31.47 -1.88 34.81
C SER A 38 -30.24 -2.53 34.16
N LEU A 39 -29.41 -3.18 34.96
CA LEU A 39 -28.23 -3.90 34.50
C LEU A 39 -28.68 -5.05 33.59
N GLN A 40 -28.64 -4.81 32.27
CA GLN A 40 -28.82 -5.88 31.29
C GLN A 40 -27.67 -6.90 31.46
N PRO A 41 -27.97 -8.21 31.51
CA PRO A 41 -26.95 -9.25 31.47
C PRO A 41 -26.07 -9.07 30.23
N LEU A 42 -24.76 -9.17 30.40
CA LEU A 42 -23.80 -9.10 29.31
C LEU A 42 -24.16 -10.13 28.21
N PRO A 43 -24.19 -9.72 26.93
CA PRO A 43 -24.39 -10.67 25.85
C PRO A 43 -23.26 -11.72 25.85
N PRO A 44 -23.55 -12.98 25.45
CA PRO A 44 -22.53 -14.00 25.35
C PRO A 44 -21.42 -13.57 24.37
N PRO A 45 -20.17 -14.00 24.60
CA PRO A 45 -19.06 -13.65 23.72
C PRO A 45 -19.34 -14.14 22.29
N PRO A 46 -18.92 -13.37 21.26
CA PRO A 46 -19.08 -13.79 19.88
C PRO A 46 -18.32 -15.11 19.63
N PRO A 47 -18.83 -16.00 18.75
CA PRO A 47 -18.12 -17.21 18.38
C PRO A 47 -16.76 -16.85 17.75
N SER A 48 -15.72 -17.61 18.10
CA SER A 48 -14.39 -17.43 17.52
C SER A 48 -14.47 -17.41 16.00
N PRO A 49 -13.79 -16.46 15.32
CA PRO A 49 -13.80 -16.39 13.87
C PRO A 49 -13.35 -17.73 13.29
N THR A 50 -14.20 -18.31 12.43
CA THR A 50 -13.91 -19.56 11.73
C THR A 50 -12.62 -19.35 10.94
N GLN A 51 -11.57 -20.07 11.33
CA GLN A 51 -10.27 -19.98 10.66
C GLN A 51 -10.48 -20.28 9.16
N PRO A 52 -10.05 -19.40 8.25
CA PRO A 52 -10.21 -19.66 6.82
C PRO A 52 -9.51 -20.98 6.48
N PRO A 53 -10.09 -21.79 5.58
CA PRO A 53 -9.51 -23.05 5.17
C PRO A 53 -8.07 -22.81 4.69
N GLN A 54 -7.13 -23.48 5.35
CA GLN A 54 -5.73 -23.45 4.96
C GLN A 54 -5.64 -23.96 3.51
N VAL A 55 -5.20 -23.11 2.59
CA VAL A 55 -4.91 -23.51 1.21
C VAL A 55 -3.70 -24.44 1.25
N VAL A 56 -3.96 -25.75 1.26
CA VAL A 56 -2.93 -26.77 1.09
C VAL A 56 -2.51 -26.74 -0.38
N TRP A 57 -1.40 -26.07 -0.66
CA TRP A 57 -0.77 -26.18 -1.96
C TRP A 57 -0.37 -27.64 -2.21
N PRO A 58 -0.67 -28.21 -3.39
CA PRO A 58 -0.24 -29.57 -3.73
C PRO A 58 1.28 -29.59 -3.71
N GLN A 59 1.85 -30.26 -2.70
CA GLN A 59 3.27 -30.60 -2.71
C GLN A 59 3.49 -31.58 -3.86
N THR A 60 4.05 -31.10 -4.96
CA THR A 60 4.60 -31.96 -6.00
C THR A 60 5.80 -32.69 -5.41
N THR A 61 5.57 -33.91 -4.92
CA THR A 61 6.64 -34.82 -4.58
C THR A 61 7.45 -35.13 -5.84
N PRO A 62 8.79 -35.03 -5.80
CA PRO A 62 9.62 -35.44 -6.92
C PRO A 62 9.40 -36.94 -7.20
N PRO A 63 9.47 -37.37 -8.47
CA PRO A 63 9.23 -38.76 -8.84
C PRO A 63 10.25 -39.67 -8.15
N ARG A 64 9.77 -40.46 -7.18
CA ARG A 64 10.55 -41.51 -6.53
C ARG A 64 10.67 -42.66 -7.52
N GLN A 65 11.90 -42.93 -7.97
CA GLN A 65 12.21 -44.10 -8.79
C GLN A 65 11.81 -45.38 -8.06
N GLY A 66 11.32 -46.34 -8.86
CA GLY A 66 10.49 -47.44 -8.42
C GLY A 66 11.06 -48.30 -7.29
N THR A 67 10.19 -48.62 -6.35
CA THR A 67 10.31 -49.83 -5.53
C THR A 67 8.92 -50.42 -5.46
N THR A 68 8.72 -51.56 -6.12
CA THR A 68 7.48 -52.34 -6.09
C THR A 68 7.25 -52.86 -4.68
N VAL A 69 6.28 -52.30 -3.97
CA VAL A 69 5.78 -52.85 -2.71
C VAL A 69 4.49 -53.63 -2.99
N PRO A 70 4.43 -54.94 -2.74
CA PRO A 70 3.21 -55.72 -2.88
C PRO A 70 2.27 -55.48 -1.69
N GLY A 71 1.01 -55.13 -2.00
CA GLY A 71 -0.14 -55.43 -1.15
C GLY A 71 -0.33 -54.58 0.10
N SER A 72 -1.09 -53.49 -0.01
CA SER A 72 -1.91 -53.01 1.10
C SER A 72 -3.34 -52.76 0.62
N ARG A 73 -4.28 -53.52 1.19
CA ARG A 73 -5.73 -53.36 1.02
C ARG A 73 -6.12 -52.00 1.61
N MET A 74 -6.73 -51.13 0.81
CA MET A 74 -7.37 -49.92 1.32
C MET A 74 -8.68 -50.29 2.05
N PRO A 75 -8.99 -49.65 3.19
CA PRO A 75 -10.26 -49.82 3.87
C PRO A 75 -11.40 -49.10 3.12
N PRO A 76 -12.62 -49.66 3.07
CA PRO A 76 -13.79 -49.01 2.47
C PRO A 76 -14.31 -47.90 3.39
N GLY A 77 -14.55 -46.69 2.87
CA GLY A 77 -15.50 -45.78 3.54
C GLY A 77 -15.18 -44.28 3.64
N TYR A 78 -14.43 -43.67 2.72
CA TYR A 78 -14.40 -42.19 2.64
C TYR A 78 -14.61 -41.71 1.20
N THR A 79 -15.83 -41.27 0.89
CA THR A 79 -16.13 -40.47 -0.30
C THR A 79 -15.93 -38.98 0.03
N PRO A 80 -14.98 -38.28 -0.62
CA PRO A 80 -14.78 -36.85 -0.42
C PRO A 80 -16.00 -36.02 -0.86
N PRO A 81 -16.34 -34.92 -0.17
CA PRO A 81 -17.38 -34.00 -0.59
C PRO A 81 -17.06 -33.41 -1.97
N GLY A 82 -18.00 -33.55 -2.90
CA GLY A 82 -17.87 -33.06 -4.27
C GLY A 82 -17.80 -31.54 -4.33
N TYR A 83 -16.69 -31.03 -4.86
CA TYR A 83 -16.62 -29.65 -5.33
C TYR A 83 -17.48 -29.53 -6.59
N GLY A 84 -18.40 -28.56 -6.57
CA GLY A 84 -19.28 -28.26 -7.68
C GLY A 84 -18.49 -28.01 -8.97
N GLN A 85 -18.91 -28.69 -10.04
CA GLN A 85 -18.38 -28.47 -11.38
C GLN A 85 -18.62 -27.01 -11.80
N PRO A 86 -17.64 -26.34 -12.43
CA PRO A 86 -17.87 -25.06 -13.07
C PRO A 86 -18.88 -25.22 -14.23
N PRO A 87 -19.71 -24.20 -14.50
CA PRO A 87 -20.72 -24.24 -15.54
C PRO A 87 -20.10 -24.55 -16.91
N SER A 88 -20.69 -25.53 -17.60
CA SER A 88 -20.35 -25.91 -18.95
C SER A 88 -20.60 -24.74 -19.90
N TYR A 89 -19.56 -24.32 -20.61
CA TYR A 89 -19.69 -23.35 -21.70
C TYR A 89 -20.50 -23.97 -22.85
N PRO A 90 -21.32 -23.17 -23.55
CA PRO A 90 -22.12 -23.63 -24.68
C PRO A 90 -21.24 -24.10 -25.84
N PRO A 91 -21.60 -25.20 -26.52
CA PRO A 91 -20.86 -25.73 -27.65
C PRO A 91 -21.13 -24.90 -28.91
N GLY A 92 -20.13 -24.14 -29.35
CA GLY A 92 -20.19 -23.46 -30.64
C GLY A 92 -18.98 -22.57 -30.85
N TYR A 93 -18.31 -22.75 -31.99
CA TYR A 93 -17.08 -22.08 -32.46
C TYR A 93 -15.77 -22.68 -31.95
N ALA A 94 -15.32 -23.72 -32.67
CA ALA A 94 -13.92 -24.10 -32.70
C ALA A 94 -13.10 -22.95 -33.32
N PRO A 95 -12.07 -22.41 -32.63
CA PRO A 95 -11.15 -21.45 -33.21
C PRO A 95 -10.37 -22.11 -34.37
N PRO A 96 -10.10 -21.40 -35.48
CA PRO A 96 -9.30 -21.90 -36.59
C PRO A 96 -7.93 -22.37 -36.10
N GLY A 97 -7.68 -23.68 -36.20
CA GLY A 97 -6.44 -24.30 -35.80
C GLY A 97 -5.31 -23.91 -36.74
N TYR A 98 -4.37 -23.11 -36.24
CA TYR A 98 -3.03 -23.07 -36.80
C TYR A 98 -2.33 -24.37 -36.40
N ALA A 99 -2.07 -25.24 -37.37
CA ALA A 99 -1.25 -26.42 -37.18
C ALA A 99 0.18 -25.99 -36.79
N PRO A 100 0.71 -26.42 -35.63
CA PRO A 100 2.10 -26.16 -35.28
C PRO A 100 3.01 -26.87 -36.27
N PRO A 101 4.08 -26.21 -36.77
CA PRO A 101 5.07 -26.84 -37.65
C PRO A 101 5.64 -28.10 -36.99
N GLY A 102 5.56 -29.22 -37.72
CA GLY A 102 6.02 -30.52 -37.27
C GLY A 102 7.48 -30.49 -36.87
N TYR A 103 7.76 -30.87 -35.62
CA TYR A 103 9.10 -31.22 -35.19
C TYR A 103 9.51 -32.51 -35.91
N GLY A 104 10.42 -32.38 -36.87
CA GLY A 104 11.11 -33.50 -37.47
C GLY A 104 11.88 -34.29 -36.41
N THR A 105 11.70 -35.60 -36.43
CA THR A 105 12.49 -36.57 -35.68
C THR A 105 13.95 -36.50 -36.13
N HIS A 106 14.84 -36.05 -35.25
CA HIS A 106 16.28 -36.05 -35.49
C HIS A 106 16.81 -37.50 -35.48
N PRO A 107 17.46 -37.99 -36.55
CA PRO A 107 18.12 -39.29 -36.56
C PRO A 107 19.31 -39.30 -35.59
N GLY A 108 19.43 -40.39 -34.83
CA GLY A 108 20.45 -40.58 -33.80
C GLY A 108 21.86 -40.40 -34.33
N TYR A 109 22.63 -39.52 -33.66
CA TYR A 109 24.06 -39.42 -33.87
C TYR A 109 24.80 -40.44 -32.99
N PRO A 110 25.84 -41.09 -33.53
CA PRO A 110 26.67 -42.03 -32.78
C PRO A 110 27.48 -41.30 -31.70
N GLN A 111 27.54 -41.95 -30.54
CA GLN A 111 28.28 -41.56 -29.35
C GLN A 111 29.80 -41.61 -29.64
N GLY A 112 30.37 -40.47 -30.05
CA GLY A 112 31.80 -40.29 -30.27
C GLY A 112 32.44 -39.43 -29.18
N SER A 113 33.48 -39.99 -28.55
CA SER A 113 34.59 -39.38 -27.80
C SER A 113 34.54 -37.86 -27.54
N GLN A 114 34.50 -37.49 -26.26
CA GLN A 114 34.67 -36.11 -25.78
C GLN A 114 36.08 -35.57 -26.11
N PRO A 115 36.20 -34.42 -26.80
CA PRO A 115 37.47 -33.72 -26.98
C PRO A 115 37.85 -32.92 -25.72
N PRO A 116 39.15 -32.77 -25.41
CA PRO A 116 39.63 -31.98 -24.28
C PRO A 116 39.38 -30.47 -24.45
N GLY A 117 38.70 -29.90 -23.45
CA GLY A 117 38.91 -28.56 -22.90
C GLY A 117 39.07 -27.40 -23.88
N TYR A 118 37.98 -26.97 -24.52
CA TYR A 118 37.88 -25.60 -25.05
C TYR A 118 37.07 -24.72 -24.07
N PRO A 119 37.59 -23.54 -23.67
CA PRO A 119 36.83 -22.57 -22.89
C PRO A 119 35.73 -21.98 -23.76
N TYR A 120 34.57 -22.62 -23.75
CA TYR A 120 33.35 -22.09 -24.36
C TYR A 120 32.79 -20.98 -23.47
N ALA A 121 33.37 -19.78 -23.59
CA ALA A 121 32.60 -18.56 -23.39
C ALA A 121 31.68 -18.45 -24.62
N TYR A 122 30.46 -18.99 -24.52
CA TYR A 122 29.42 -18.70 -25.51
C TYR A 122 29.05 -17.22 -25.39
N PRO A 123 29.33 -16.37 -26.39
CA PRO A 123 28.67 -15.08 -26.46
C PRO A 123 27.20 -15.39 -26.71
N TYR A 124 26.34 -15.25 -25.70
CA TYR A 124 24.89 -15.42 -25.87
C TYR A 124 24.43 -14.40 -26.92
N PRO A 125 24.12 -14.83 -28.16
CA PRO A 125 23.68 -13.93 -29.20
C PRO A 125 22.20 -13.67 -28.95
N ASN A 126 21.84 -12.42 -28.67
CA ASN A 126 20.45 -11.97 -28.54
C ASN A 126 19.63 -12.69 -27.43
N GLY A 127 20.24 -12.88 -26.26
CA GLY A 127 19.49 -13.26 -25.07
C GLY A 127 18.48 -12.17 -24.74
N TYR A 128 17.19 -12.51 -24.76
CA TYR A 128 16.12 -11.63 -24.28
C TYR A 128 16.57 -11.02 -22.95
N PRO A 129 16.65 -9.68 -22.85
CA PRO A 129 17.16 -9.06 -21.66
C PRO A 129 16.16 -9.41 -20.55
N GLY A 130 16.62 -10.15 -19.53
CA GLY A 130 15.78 -10.75 -18.49
C GLY A 130 14.93 -9.70 -17.74
N PRO A 131 14.03 -10.08 -16.83
CA PRO A 131 13.16 -9.12 -16.16
C PRO A 131 13.94 -7.94 -15.54
N ALA A 132 13.45 -6.71 -15.71
CA ALA A 132 14.12 -5.51 -15.22
C ALA A 132 14.47 -5.53 -13.72
N THR A 133 13.61 -6.21 -12.95
CA THR A 133 13.81 -6.42 -11.52
C THR A 133 13.55 -7.87 -11.19
N LEU A 134 14.40 -8.44 -10.35
CA LEU A 134 14.22 -9.77 -9.77
C LEU A 134 14.01 -9.65 -8.25
N PRO A 135 13.19 -10.54 -7.65
CA PRO A 135 13.02 -10.58 -6.20
C PRO A 135 14.36 -10.91 -5.54
N PHE A 136 14.71 -10.15 -4.50
CA PHE A 136 15.88 -10.44 -3.69
C PHE A 136 15.63 -11.72 -2.88
N VAL A 137 16.56 -12.65 -2.93
CA VAL A 137 16.55 -13.89 -2.14
C VAL A 137 17.78 -13.86 -1.25
N GLU A 138 17.56 -13.76 0.06
CA GLU A 138 18.62 -13.67 1.07
C GLU A 138 19.58 -14.86 0.95
N GLY A 139 20.88 -14.58 1.03
CA GLY A 139 21.94 -15.61 0.98
C GLY A 139 22.29 -16.15 -0.41
N LYS A 140 21.58 -15.74 -1.48
CA LYS A 140 21.99 -16.09 -2.86
C LYS A 140 22.81 -14.95 -3.47
N PRO A 141 23.95 -15.23 -4.12
CA PRO A 141 24.70 -14.19 -4.82
C PRO A 141 23.85 -13.56 -5.93
N PRO A 142 24.04 -12.27 -6.24
CA PRO A 142 23.36 -11.60 -7.34
C PRO A 142 23.56 -12.37 -8.66
N PRO A 143 22.50 -12.58 -9.46
CA PRO A 143 22.65 -13.12 -10.81
C PRO A 143 23.56 -12.24 -11.66
N ALA A 144 24.28 -12.83 -12.63
CA ALA A 144 25.16 -12.08 -13.51
C ALA A 144 24.39 -10.96 -14.24
N GLY A 145 24.94 -9.74 -14.22
CA GLY A 145 24.31 -8.55 -14.81
C GLY A 145 23.21 -7.92 -13.95
N TYR A 146 23.14 -8.25 -12.65
CA TYR A 146 22.26 -7.59 -11.69
C TYR A 146 23.05 -7.13 -10.46
N HIS A 147 22.67 -5.99 -9.89
CA HIS A 147 23.13 -5.51 -8.59
C HIS A 147 21.99 -5.40 -7.58
N GLU A 148 22.32 -5.39 -6.30
CA GLU A 148 21.35 -5.17 -5.22
C GLU A 148 21.03 -3.68 -5.11
N GLU A 149 19.75 -3.32 -5.24
CA GLU A 149 19.26 -1.97 -5.02
C GLU A 149 18.25 -1.95 -3.86
N SER A 150 18.37 -0.95 -3.00
CA SER A 150 17.46 -0.74 -1.86
C SER A 150 16.43 0.33 -2.21
N LYS A 151 15.17 -0.07 -2.41
CA LYS A 151 14.08 0.86 -2.82
C LYS A 151 13.13 1.14 -1.66
N VAL A 152 12.75 2.40 -1.50
CA VAL A 152 11.66 2.82 -0.60
C VAL A 152 10.30 2.35 -1.12
N GLN A 153 9.39 2.02 -0.21
CA GLN A 153 8.03 1.61 -0.58
C GLN A 153 7.19 2.83 -0.97
N LYS A 154 7.32 3.25 -2.24
CA LYS A 154 6.64 4.44 -2.79
C LYS A 154 5.13 4.47 -2.47
N GLY A 155 4.45 3.33 -2.58
CA GLY A 155 3.01 3.24 -2.29
C GLY A 155 2.66 3.62 -0.85
N LEU A 156 3.48 3.20 0.13
CA LEU A 156 3.24 3.47 1.55
C LEU A 156 3.58 4.92 1.90
N VAL A 157 4.64 5.48 1.30
CA VAL A 157 4.99 6.90 1.43
C VAL A 157 3.90 7.79 0.86
N ILE A 158 3.44 7.52 -0.37
CA ILE A 158 2.41 8.31 -1.04
C ILE A 158 1.08 8.18 -0.28
N GLY A 159 0.67 6.96 0.06
CA GLY A 159 -0.56 6.72 0.81
C GLY A 159 -0.56 7.39 2.18
N GLY A 160 0.56 7.29 2.90
CA GLY A 160 0.75 7.96 4.20
C GLY A 160 0.72 9.48 4.07
N ALA A 161 1.44 10.05 3.11
CA ALA A 161 1.49 11.50 2.89
C ALA A 161 0.13 12.08 2.51
N VAL A 162 -0.62 11.43 1.62
CA VAL A 162 -1.96 11.89 1.20
C VAL A 162 -2.95 11.79 2.36
N THR A 163 -2.97 10.66 3.07
CA THR A 163 -3.88 10.45 4.21
C THR A 163 -3.60 11.45 5.33
N PHE A 164 -2.33 11.55 5.75
CA PHE A 164 -1.91 12.49 6.79
C PHE A 164 -2.16 13.94 6.38
N GLY A 165 -1.74 14.33 5.18
CA GLY A 165 -1.86 15.70 4.70
C GLY A 165 -3.31 16.16 4.54
N THR A 166 -4.19 15.29 4.04
CA THR A 166 -5.61 15.63 3.84
C THR A 166 -6.34 15.77 5.17
N CYS A 167 -6.15 14.81 6.09
CA CYS A 167 -6.77 14.88 7.42
C CYS A 167 -6.27 16.11 8.19
N TYR A 168 -4.95 16.34 8.23
CA TYR A 168 -4.37 17.49 8.90
C TYR A 168 -4.85 18.82 8.30
N PHE A 169 -4.99 18.90 6.97
CA PHE A 169 -5.54 20.09 6.32
C PHE A 169 -7.00 20.36 6.73
N LEU A 170 -7.83 19.33 6.84
CA LEU A 170 -9.20 19.48 7.34
C LEU A 170 -9.24 19.91 8.81
N THR A 171 -8.35 19.40 9.65
CA THR A 171 -8.21 19.86 11.05
C THR A 171 -7.81 21.32 11.12
N LEU A 172 -6.86 21.76 10.28
CA LEU A 172 -6.46 23.16 10.18
C LEU A 172 -7.63 24.05 9.73
N LEU A 173 -8.42 23.57 8.77
CA LEU A 173 -9.59 24.31 8.30
C LEU A 173 -10.65 24.42 9.42
N ALA A 174 -10.93 23.35 10.15
CA ALA A 174 -11.83 23.38 11.31
C ALA A 174 -11.30 24.31 12.42
N ALA A 175 -10.01 24.25 12.72
CA ALA A 175 -9.35 25.12 13.69
C ALA A 175 -9.43 26.59 13.27
N SER A 176 -9.33 26.89 11.97
CA SER A 176 -9.44 28.26 11.45
C SER A 176 -10.83 28.84 11.73
N VAL A 177 -11.90 28.09 11.51
CA VAL A 177 -13.28 28.52 11.78
C VAL A 177 -13.49 28.79 13.27
N ILE A 178 -13.03 27.87 14.14
CA ILE A 178 -13.14 28.02 15.60
C ILE A 178 -12.29 29.21 16.12
N SER A 179 -11.19 29.53 15.44
CA SER A 179 -10.33 30.66 15.82
C SER A 179 -10.97 32.02 15.55
N GLU A 180 -11.89 32.13 14.59
CA GLU A 180 -12.60 33.37 14.27
C GLU A 180 -13.65 33.72 15.33
N ASP A 181 -14.40 32.73 15.82
CA ASP A 181 -15.40 32.93 16.87
C ASP A 181 -14.79 33.51 18.16
N ASN A 182 -13.56 33.13 18.50
CA ASN A 182 -12.87 33.64 19.67
C ASN A 182 -12.36 35.09 19.53
N ARG A 183 -12.16 35.59 18.30
CA ARG A 183 -11.65 36.95 18.07
C ARG A 183 -12.71 38.03 18.24
N ASN A 184 -13.99 37.70 18.09
CA ASN A 184 -15.10 38.64 18.22
C ASN A 184 -15.59 38.84 19.67
N SER A 185 -15.00 38.14 20.64
CA SER A 185 -15.22 38.42 22.06
C SER A 185 -14.52 39.73 22.45
N TRP A 186 -15.32 40.79 22.58
CA TRP A 186 -14.89 42.13 23.03
C TRP A 186 -14.37 42.15 24.48
N ASP A 187 -14.55 41.05 25.22
CA ASP A 187 -14.07 40.91 26.61
C ASP A 187 -12.57 40.59 26.63
N SER A 188 -11.77 41.66 26.71
CA SER A 188 -10.30 41.61 26.77
C SER A 188 -9.76 40.89 28.00
N SER A 189 -10.61 40.58 28.98
CA SER A 189 -10.27 39.94 30.25
C SER A 189 -10.21 38.40 30.16
N LYS A 190 -10.67 37.81 29.05
CA LYS A 190 -10.79 36.36 28.85
C LYS A 190 -10.17 35.85 27.55
N ARG A 191 -9.09 36.48 27.08
CA ARG A 191 -8.26 35.89 26.01
C ARG A 191 -7.51 34.67 26.55
N ASP A 192 -8.20 33.54 26.60
CA ASP A 192 -7.57 32.22 26.61
C ASP A 192 -7.14 31.88 25.16
N ASP A 193 -6.17 32.64 24.62
CA ASP A 193 -5.58 32.39 23.29
C ASP A 193 -4.91 30.99 23.22
N SER A 194 -4.77 30.32 24.37
CA SER A 194 -4.19 29.00 24.56
C SER A 194 -5.09 27.83 24.15
N LYS A 195 -6.41 28.03 23.94
CA LYS A 195 -7.32 26.90 23.64
C LYS A 195 -7.29 26.42 22.18
N ALA A 196 -6.89 27.28 21.24
CA ALA A 196 -6.81 26.92 19.82
C ALA A 196 -5.41 26.45 19.39
N LEU A 197 -4.36 26.80 20.14
CA LEU A 197 -2.97 26.41 19.86
C LEU A 197 -2.77 24.88 19.71
N PRO A 198 -3.42 24.00 20.49
CA PRO A 198 -3.17 22.57 20.39
C PRO A 198 -3.56 21.96 19.05
N LEU A 199 -4.57 22.50 18.36
CA LEU A 199 -5.05 21.99 17.06
C LEU A 199 -4.01 22.15 15.93
N PHE A 200 -3.02 23.03 16.10
CA PHE A 200 -1.92 23.20 15.14
C PHE A 200 -0.84 22.14 15.28
N ILE A 201 -0.90 21.28 16.31
CA ILE A 201 0.04 20.17 16.46
C ILE A 201 -0.53 18.97 15.69
N PRO A 202 0.10 18.51 14.59
CA PRO A 202 -0.40 17.38 13.82
C PRO A 202 -0.47 16.10 14.67
N ALA A 203 -1.47 15.26 14.40
CA ALA A 203 -1.76 14.00 15.10
C ALA A 203 -2.09 14.09 16.60
N LEU A 204 -1.48 15.02 17.35
CA LEU A 204 -1.76 15.25 18.79
C LEU A 204 -2.92 16.23 19.00
N GLY A 205 -3.09 17.19 18.10
CA GLY A 205 -4.08 18.26 18.20
C GLY A 205 -5.52 17.80 18.37
N PRO A 206 -6.00 16.79 17.61
CA PRO A 206 -7.35 16.27 17.80
C PRO A 206 -7.60 15.70 19.21
N PHE A 207 -6.60 15.04 19.82
CA PHE A 207 -6.71 14.49 21.16
C PHE A 207 -6.66 15.56 22.26
N ILE A 208 -5.86 16.60 22.07
CA ILE A 208 -5.85 17.73 23.00
C ILE A 208 -7.16 18.53 22.85
N GLY A 209 -7.67 18.68 21.62
CA GLY A 209 -8.96 19.29 21.34
C GLY A 209 -10.10 18.60 22.08
N LEU A 210 -10.15 17.26 22.06
CA LEU A 210 -11.11 16.49 22.85
C LEU A 210 -11.10 16.80 24.35
N ALA A 211 -9.92 17.08 24.92
CA ALA A 211 -9.76 17.36 26.34
C ALA A 211 -10.04 18.83 26.70
N THR A 212 -10.06 19.74 25.72
CA THR A 212 -10.07 21.20 25.96
C THR A 212 -11.26 21.94 25.37
N LEU A 213 -11.83 21.42 24.28
CA LEU A 213 -12.97 21.99 23.57
C LEU A 213 -14.14 21.07 23.84
N ASP A 214 -14.91 21.25 24.92
CA ASP A 214 -16.07 20.42 25.31
C ASP A 214 -16.96 20.08 24.10
N PRO A 215 -16.70 18.99 23.36
CA PRO A 215 -17.25 18.84 22.04
C PRO A 215 -18.57 18.11 22.17
N SER A 216 -19.51 18.40 21.27
CA SER A 216 -20.70 17.54 21.15
C SER A 216 -20.26 16.09 20.92
N SER A 217 -21.08 15.10 21.30
CA SER A 217 -20.71 13.68 21.14
C SER A 217 -20.33 13.33 19.70
N VAL A 218 -20.96 14.00 18.72
CA VAL A 218 -20.63 13.87 17.29
C VAL A 218 -19.27 14.50 16.97
N GLY A 219 -18.98 15.70 17.48
CA GLY A 219 -17.69 16.36 17.32
C GLY A 219 -16.55 15.56 17.97
N ALA A 220 -16.80 14.99 19.14
CA ALA A 220 -15.85 14.13 19.84
C ALA A 220 -15.54 12.87 19.01
N GLY A 221 -16.57 12.19 18.49
CA GLY A 221 -16.39 11.04 17.61
C GLY A 221 -15.58 11.38 16.35
N TRP A 222 -15.84 12.55 15.76
CA TRP A 222 -15.09 13.01 14.59
C TRP A 222 -13.62 13.31 14.92
N LEU A 223 -13.32 13.96 16.04
CA LEU A 223 -11.95 14.23 16.49
C LEU A 223 -11.15 12.95 16.77
N ILE A 224 -11.77 11.93 17.35
CA ILE A 224 -11.13 10.61 17.55
C ILE A 224 -10.80 9.98 16.20
N LEU A 225 -11.77 9.97 15.27
CA LEU A 225 -11.57 9.41 13.93
C LEU A 225 -10.45 10.14 13.18
N ASP A 226 -10.44 11.48 13.23
CA ASP A 226 -9.44 12.33 12.59
C ASP A 226 -8.04 12.10 13.20
N GLY A 227 -7.92 12.07 14.53
CA GLY A 227 -6.66 11.76 15.22
C GLY A 227 -6.11 10.38 14.87
N LEU A 228 -6.98 9.37 14.78
CA LEU A 228 -6.60 8.01 14.35
C LEU A 228 -6.16 7.99 12.88
N ALA A 229 -6.89 8.66 11.98
CA ALA A 229 -6.55 8.73 10.56
C ALA A 229 -5.21 9.45 10.32
N GLN A 230 -4.97 10.58 11.02
CA GLN A 230 -3.68 11.28 10.97
C GLN A 230 -2.55 10.40 11.49
N SER A 231 -2.75 9.72 12.62
CA SER A 231 -1.74 8.83 13.22
C SER A 231 -1.43 7.63 12.33
N ALA A 232 -2.45 7.03 11.70
CA ALA A 232 -2.28 5.96 10.74
C ALA A 232 -1.56 6.42 9.46
N GLY A 233 -1.93 7.59 8.93
CA GLY A 233 -1.25 8.22 7.79
C GLY A 233 0.22 8.51 8.08
N LEU A 234 0.51 9.10 9.24
CA LEU A 234 1.87 9.37 9.70
C LEU A 234 2.67 8.08 9.91
N GLY A 235 2.06 7.07 10.52
CA GLY A 235 2.65 5.74 10.69
C GLY A 235 3.01 5.08 9.36
N MET A 236 2.10 5.13 8.37
CA MET A 236 2.37 4.66 7.01
C MET A 236 3.49 5.44 6.34
N LEU A 237 3.49 6.76 6.47
CA LEU A 237 4.55 7.61 5.91
C LEU A 237 5.92 7.24 6.47
N ILE A 238 6.04 7.15 7.80
CA ILE A 238 7.29 6.77 8.48
C ILE A 238 7.68 5.36 8.07
N ALA A 239 6.76 4.40 8.13
CA ALA A 239 7.02 3.02 7.73
C ALA A 239 7.47 2.91 6.28
N GLY A 240 6.95 3.75 5.38
CA GLY A 240 7.35 3.78 3.96
C GLY A 240 8.75 4.34 3.74
N LEU A 241 9.18 5.27 4.59
CA LEU A 241 10.52 5.87 4.58
C LEU A 241 11.56 4.96 5.24
N THR A 242 11.18 4.23 6.30
CA THR A 242 12.10 3.34 7.02
C THR A 242 12.20 1.96 6.38
N THR A 243 11.11 1.43 5.83
CA THR A 243 11.10 0.08 5.24
C THR A 243 11.64 0.13 3.82
N ARG A 244 12.83 -0.43 3.63
CA ARG A 244 13.44 -0.58 2.30
C ARG A 244 13.27 -2.01 1.81
N SER A 245 12.78 -2.16 0.59
CA SER A 245 12.72 -3.46 -0.08
C SER A 245 13.97 -3.64 -0.93
N LYS A 246 14.71 -4.71 -0.65
CA LYS A 246 15.83 -5.14 -1.49
C LYS A 246 15.29 -5.77 -2.78
N ARG A 247 15.83 -5.38 -3.93
CA ARG A 247 15.56 -6.02 -5.22
C ARG A 247 16.84 -6.08 -6.04
N TYR A 248 16.95 -7.10 -6.86
CA TYR A 248 17.98 -7.16 -7.87
C TYR A 248 17.52 -6.37 -9.09
N VAL A 249 18.37 -5.47 -9.58
CA VAL A 249 18.09 -4.61 -10.73
C VAL A 249 19.16 -4.86 -11.78
N ARG A 250 18.72 -4.97 -13.03
CA ARG A 250 19.57 -5.28 -14.16
C ARG A 250 20.52 -4.11 -14.46
N ASP A 251 21.79 -4.38 -14.70
CA ASP A 251 22.85 -3.36 -14.84
C ASP A 251 22.75 -2.53 -16.12
N ASP A 252 22.14 -3.07 -17.17
CA ASP A 252 21.93 -2.44 -18.47
C ASP A 252 20.70 -1.52 -18.52
N ILE A 253 19.81 -1.62 -17.53
CA ILE A 253 18.69 -0.69 -17.40
C ILE A 253 19.27 0.57 -16.80
N LEU A 254 19.63 1.48 -17.69
CA LEU A 254 20.00 2.86 -17.39
C LEU A 254 19.02 3.38 -16.34
N THR A 255 19.50 3.45 -15.10
CA THR A 255 18.74 4.03 -14.01
C THR A 255 18.45 5.45 -14.46
N ILE A 256 17.18 5.84 -14.49
CA ILE A 256 16.80 7.20 -14.89
C ILE A 256 17.40 8.14 -13.84
N GLU A 257 18.60 8.62 -14.13
CA GLU A 257 19.40 9.42 -13.21
C GLU A 257 19.04 10.88 -13.46
N TRP A 258 18.12 11.39 -12.66
CA TRP A 258 17.83 12.83 -12.64
C TRP A 258 18.84 13.51 -11.71
N ARG A 259 19.64 14.42 -12.27
CA ARG A 259 20.50 15.32 -11.49
C ARG A 259 19.94 16.73 -11.56
N LEU A 260 19.78 17.33 -10.39
CA LEU A 260 19.58 18.77 -10.29
C LEU A 260 20.94 19.44 -10.40
N ALA A 261 21.13 20.22 -11.46
CA ALA A 261 22.34 21.01 -11.66
C ALA A 261 21.98 22.49 -11.71
N PRO A 262 22.78 23.37 -11.11
CA PRO A 262 22.64 24.80 -11.38
C PRO A 262 22.90 25.03 -12.87
N VAL A 263 22.00 25.75 -13.53
CA VAL A 263 22.12 26.14 -14.94
C VAL A 263 22.29 27.65 -15.00
N VAL A 264 23.33 28.09 -15.71
CA VAL A 264 23.53 29.50 -16.05
C VAL A 264 23.12 29.68 -17.50
N ALA A 265 22.09 30.52 -17.72
CA ALA A 265 21.61 30.87 -19.05
C ALA A 265 21.68 32.40 -19.20
N GLY A 266 22.76 32.88 -19.82
CA GLY A 266 23.05 34.32 -19.93
C GLY A 266 23.31 34.95 -18.56
N SER A 267 22.57 36.01 -18.23
CA SER A 267 22.65 36.71 -16.94
C SER A 267 21.74 36.12 -15.84
N HIS A 268 21.11 34.97 -16.07
CA HIS A 268 20.21 34.32 -15.12
C HIS A 268 20.80 33.00 -14.60
N THR A 269 20.62 32.76 -13.29
CA THR A 269 20.97 31.49 -12.63
C THR A 269 19.67 30.78 -12.24
N GLY A 270 19.55 29.51 -12.61
CA GLY A 270 18.41 28.67 -12.28
C GLY A 270 18.82 27.26 -11.88
N LEU A 271 17.83 26.41 -11.59
CA LEU A 271 18.00 24.98 -11.39
C LEU A 271 17.47 24.25 -12.63
N GLY A 272 18.31 23.45 -13.27
CA GLY A 272 17.92 22.53 -14.32
C GLY A 272 17.84 21.10 -13.79
N ALA A 273 16.86 20.34 -14.25
CA ALA A 273 16.84 18.90 -14.09
C ALA A 273 17.35 18.26 -15.38
N VAL A 274 18.49 17.58 -15.30
CA VAL A 274 19.04 16.79 -16.42
C VAL A 274 18.88 15.32 -16.11
N GLY A 275 18.38 14.55 -17.07
CA GLY A 275 18.10 13.13 -16.93
C GLY A 275 18.71 12.34 -18.08
N ARG A 276 19.14 11.11 -17.80
CA ARG A 276 19.42 10.10 -18.83
C ARG A 276 18.18 9.22 -18.97
N PHE A 277 17.63 9.14 -20.18
CA PHE A 277 16.41 8.40 -20.52
C PHE A 277 16.66 7.41 -21.65
#